data_AF-A0A3B0VVZ3-F1
#
_entry.id   AF-A0A3B0VVZ3-F1
#
_cell.length_a   1.000
_cell.length_b   1.000
_cell.length_c   1.000
_cell.angle_alpha   90.00
_cell.angle_beta   90.00
_cell.angle_gamma   90.00
#
_symmetry.space_group_name_H-M   'P 1'
#
loop_
_entity.id
_entity.type
_entity.pdbx_description
1 polymer ?
#
loop_
_entity_poly.entity_id
_entity_poly.type
_entity_poly.pdbx_seq_one_letter_code
_entity_poly.pdbx_strand_id
1 'polypeptide(L)'
;TKHGGIIKFQGMHTVSGADGKMVVMNRNGEVSIINEQGREVERYLLIYGAQLHYNDGDKIKAGALIADWDPYTIPIVCEVGGTVKFGDIIEGDTMQERVDPITGKSSSVIIQGRQTNVNPRISLKDENGRGVKLPKTGILARYSLSVGTIITVEEGEQVQAGTVLGKIPRETTKTKDITGGLPRVAELFEVRKPKEHAIITEIDGQISYGKDTKGKKRVIVTPPIGEAKEYSISKGKHISVHEGDYVKAGEPLMDGSPDPNDILRVKGVKELAKFLVNEIQEVYRLQGVKINDKHIEVIVRQMLRRVTITGAGDSIFMLGEHVEWWRFREENEKIIREGGQPAQAQPLLLGVTKASLSTDSFISAASFQETTKVLTNAAMAGRVDNLVGLKENVIMGRLVPAGSGLGNYKQFG
;
A
#
# COMPACT_ATOMS: atom_id res chain seq x y z
N THR A 1 -24.10 7.28 -9.87
CA THR A 1 -24.69 6.34 -8.87
C THR A 1 -25.61 5.39 -9.58
N LYS A 2 -25.85 4.17 -9.06
CA LYS A 2 -26.84 3.27 -9.71
C LYS A 2 -28.23 3.46 -9.14
N HIS A 3 -28.34 3.98 -7.92
CA HIS A 3 -29.61 4.25 -7.25
C HIS A 3 -29.82 5.75 -7.03
N GLY A 4 -31.09 6.17 -7.05
CA GLY A 4 -31.50 7.50 -6.61
C GLY A 4 -31.68 7.54 -5.11
N GLY A 5 -31.45 8.69 -4.50
CA GLY A 5 -31.50 8.86 -3.05
C GLY A 5 -31.03 10.23 -2.59
N ILE A 6 -30.83 10.36 -1.29
CA ILE A 6 -30.29 11.56 -0.65
C ILE A 6 -28.79 11.32 -0.41
N ILE A 7 -27.96 12.27 -0.84
CA ILE A 7 -26.53 12.26 -0.57
C ILE A 7 -26.30 12.57 0.91
N LYS A 8 -25.45 11.77 1.56
CA LYS A 8 -24.94 12.05 2.89
C LYS A 8 -23.42 12.00 2.90
N PHE A 9 -22.79 13.09 3.32
CA PHE A 9 -21.35 13.17 3.50
C PHE A 9 -20.95 12.61 4.87
N GLN A 10 -19.96 11.74 4.90
CA GLN A 10 -19.39 11.20 6.13
C GLN A 10 -17.91 11.55 6.21
N GLY A 11 -17.54 12.27 7.27
CA GLY A 11 -16.16 12.65 7.54
C GLY A 11 -15.51 13.51 6.44
N MET A 12 -16.29 14.21 5.62
CA MET A 12 -15.78 15.01 4.50
C MET A 12 -15.31 16.39 4.95
N HIS A 13 -14.17 16.82 4.40
CA HIS A 13 -13.75 18.20 4.42
C HIS A 13 -13.83 18.74 3.00
N THR A 14 -14.69 19.74 2.77
CA THR A 14 -14.84 20.36 1.45
C THR A 14 -14.56 21.85 1.52
N VAL A 15 -14.10 22.39 0.41
CA VAL A 15 -13.88 23.83 0.20
C VAL A 15 -14.57 24.24 -1.09
N SER A 16 -15.24 25.39 -1.08
CA SER A 16 -15.90 25.92 -2.28
C SER A 16 -14.91 26.69 -3.14
N GLY A 17 -14.80 26.30 -4.41
CA GLY A 17 -14.03 26.98 -5.46
C GLY A 17 -14.71 28.25 -5.98
N ALA A 18 -13.95 29.04 -6.73
CA ALA A 18 -14.45 30.21 -7.49
C ALA A 18 -15.59 29.83 -8.47
N ASP A 19 -15.50 28.63 -9.05
CA ASP A 19 -16.46 28.11 -10.02
C ASP A 19 -17.76 27.60 -9.37
N GLY A 20 -17.93 27.78 -8.05
CA GLY A 20 -19.06 27.26 -7.28
C GLY A 20 -19.04 25.75 -7.05
N LYS A 21 -18.02 25.04 -7.58
CA LYS A 21 -17.81 23.61 -7.33
C LYS A 21 -17.10 23.40 -6.00
N MET A 22 -17.52 22.37 -5.26
CA MET A 22 -16.83 21.97 -4.03
C MET A 22 -15.70 21.00 -4.34
N VAL A 23 -14.57 21.18 -3.67
CA VAL A 23 -13.41 20.28 -3.80
C VAL A 23 -13.18 19.56 -2.48
N VAL A 24 -12.94 18.25 -2.56
CA VAL A 24 -12.64 17.40 -1.40
C VAL A 24 -11.20 17.64 -0.93
N MET A 25 -11.03 17.98 0.35
CA MET A 25 -9.74 18.34 0.95
C MET A 25 -9.18 17.26 1.88
N ASN A 26 -9.86 16.11 2.03
CA ASN A 26 -9.36 15.01 2.84
C ASN A 26 -9.44 13.66 2.12
N ARG A 27 -8.64 12.69 2.55
CA ARG A 27 -8.48 11.40 1.85
C ARG A 27 -9.52 10.34 2.20
N ASN A 28 -10.13 10.48 3.37
CA ASN A 28 -11.05 9.49 3.93
C ASN A 28 -12.49 9.99 3.90
N GLY A 29 -12.80 10.90 2.98
CA GLY A 29 -14.16 11.37 2.76
C GLY A 29 -15.01 10.26 2.13
N GLU A 30 -16.15 9.96 2.74
CA GLU A 30 -17.11 9.00 2.21
C GLU A 30 -18.40 9.72 1.80
N VAL A 31 -18.96 9.30 0.67
CA VAL A 31 -20.32 9.67 0.26
C VAL A 31 -21.19 8.44 0.30
N SER A 32 -22.21 8.51 1.15
CA SER A 32 -23.26 7.50 1.26
C SER A 32 -24.53 8.00 0.59
N ILE A 33 -25.25 7.11 -0.08
CA ILE A 33 -26.55 7.40 -0.68
C ILE A 33 -27.61 6.71 0.17
N ILE A 34 -28.57 7.49 0.66
CA ILE A 34 -29.64 7.03 1.54
C ILE A 34 -30.95 7.01 0.78
N ASN A 35 -31.74 5.94 0.92
CA ASN A 35 -33.08 5.88 0.34
C ASN A 35 -34.09 6.72 1.15
N GLU A 36 -35.32 6.85 0.65
CA GLU A 36 -36.40 7.57 1.36
C GLU A 36 -36.78 6.95 2.71
N GLN A 37 -36.40 5.69 2.97
CA GLN A 37 -36.61 4.99 4.24
C GLN A 37 -35.44 5.16 5.23
N GLY A 38 -34.45 6.00 4.92
CA GLY A 38 -33.31 6.27 5.80
C GLY A 38 -32.22 5.19 5.81
N ARG A 39 -32.27 4.18 4.92
CA ARG A 39 -31.25 3.13 4.79
C ARG A 39 -30.18 3.50 3.77
N GLU A 40 -28.93 3.21 4.09
CA GLU A 40 -27.80 3.36 3.18
C GLU A 40 -27.87 2.29 2.07
N VAL A 41 -27.82 2.74 0.82
CA VAL A 41 -27.92 1.91 -0.39
C VAL A 41 -26.55 1.74 -1.05
N GLU A 42 -25.79 2.83 -1.15
CA GLU A 42 -24.47 2.84 -1.77
C GLU A 42 -23.50 3.65 -0.91
N ARG A 43 -22.23 3.25 -0.94
CA ARG A 43 -21.13 3.95 -0.30
C ARG A 43 -19.96 4.08 -1.27
N TYR A 44 -19.42 5.28 -1.37
CA TYR A 44 -18.27 5.59 -2.22
C TYR A 44 -17.21 6.32 -1.42
N LEU A 45 -15.97 5.85 -1.50
CA LEU A 45 -14.80 6.56 -1.01
C LEU A 45 -14.42 7.63 -2.05
N LEU A 46 -14.26 8.87 -1.59
CA LEU A 46 -13.78 9.96 -2.43
C LEU A 46 -12.30 10.21 -2.21
N ILE A 47 -11.63 10.63 -3.29
CA ILE A 47 -10.22 10.98 -3.25
C ILE A 47 -10.03 12.47 -2.99
N TYR A 48 -8.87 12.81 -2.43
CA TYR A 48 -8.43 14.19 -2.30
C TYR A 48 -8.39 14.89 -3.68
N GLY A 49 -8.94 16.10 -3.75
CA GLY A 49 -9.01 16.91 -4.96
C GLY A 49 -10.18 16.58 -5.90
N ALA A 50 -11.05 15.63 -5.54
CA ALA A 50 -12.25 15.36 -6.33
C ALA A 50 -13.20 16.57 -6.30
N GLN A 51 -13.73 16.94 -7.47
CA GLN A 51 -14.75 17.97 -7.62
C GLN A 51 -16.13 17.35 -7.40
N LEU A 52 -16.94 17.95 -6.52
CA LEU A 52 -18.29 17.53 -6.21
C LEU A 52 -19.30 18.39 -6.98
N HIS A 53 -20.32 17.73 -7.52
CA HIS A 53 -21.42 18.38 -8.22
C HIS A 53 -22.65 18.64 -7.36
N TYR A 54 -22.72 18.05 -6.17
CA TYR A 54 -23.89 18.09 -5.29
C TYR A 54 -23.48 18.39 -3.84
N ASN A 55 -24.41 18.93 -3.06
CA ASN A 55 -24.25 19.24 -1.65
C ASN A 55 -24.72 18.10 -0.74
N ASP A 56 -24.32 18.18 0.53
CA ASP A 56 -24.82 17.27 1.57
C ASP A 56 -26.34 17.45 1.74
N GLY A 57 -27.09 16.36 1.68
CA GLY A 57 -28.55 16.37 1.73
C GLY A 57 -29.26 16.53 0.38
N ASP A 58 -28.54 16.70 -0.74
CA ASP A 58 -29.17 16.83 -2.05
C ASP A 58 -29.82 15.53 -2.52
N LYS A 59 -30.98 15.66 -3.16
CA LYS A 59 -31.68 14.54 -3.81
C LYS A 59 -31.12 14.30 -5.21
N ILE A 60 -30.66 13.09 -5.46
CA ILE A 60 -30.12 12.66 -6.74
C ILE A 60 -30.95 11.56 -7.38
N LYS A 61 -30.99 11.57 -8.72
CA LYS A 61 -31.57 10.50 -9.53
C LYS A 61 -30.53 9.41 -9.78
N ALA A 62 -31.01 8.20 -10.09
CA ALA A 62 -30.14 7.13 -10.58
C ALA A 62 -29.38 7.61 -11.83
N GLY A 63 -28.09 7.32 -11.90
CA GLY A 63 -27.20 7.77 -12.98
C GLY A 63 -26.53 9.12 -12.77
N ALA A 64 -26.79 9.83 -11.67
CA ALA A 64 -26.15 11.12 -11.41
C ALA A 64 -24.63 10.99 -11.17
N LEU A 65 -23.87 11.96 -11.68
CA LEU A 65 -22.42 12.10 -11.47
C LEU A 65 -22.19 12.87 -10.16
N ILE A 66 -21.82 12.17 -9.09
CA ILE A 66 -21.59 12.80 -7.77
C ILE A 66 -20.31 13.64 -7.79
N ALA A 67 -19.23 13.04 -8.27
CA ALA A 67 -17.91 13.63 -8.24
C ALA A 67 -17.11 13.25 -9.49
N ASP A 68 -16.24 14.15 -9.91
CA ASP A 68 -15.28 13.96 -10.99
C ASP A 68 -13.86 14.31 -10.53
N TRP A 69 -12.86 13.66 -11.12
CA TRP A 69 -11.46 13.93 -10.84
C TRP A 69 -10.60 13.54 -12.04
N ASP A 70 -9.42 14.14 -12.14
CA ASP A 70 -8.41 13.73 -13.11
C ASP A 70 -7.69 12.46 -12.61
N PRO A 71 -7.78 11.32 -13.31
CA PRO A 71 -7.10 10.10 -12.89
C PRO A 71 -5.57 10.18 -13.06
N TYR A 72 -5.07 11.06 -13.92
CA TYR A 72 -3.66 11.17 -14.28
C TYR A 72 -2.89 12.19 -13.46
N THR A 73 -3.58 13.02 -12.66
CA THR A 73 -2.91 14.01 -11.83
C THR A 73 -3.45 13.98 -10.41
N ILE A 74 -2.58 14.22 -9.43
CA ILE A 74 -2.99 14.55 -8.07
C ILE A 74 -2.94 16.08 -7.97
N PRO A 75 -4.08 16.77 -7.90
CA PRO A 75 -4.09 18.21 -7.76
C PRO A 75 -3.66 18.60 -6.35
N ILE A 76 -2.85 19.65 -6.22
CA ILE A 76 -2.55 20.32 -4.96
C ILE A 76 -3.50 21.51 -4.87
N VAL A 77 -4.44 21.47 -3.93
CA VAL A 77 -5.53 22.44 -3.84
C VAL A 77 -5.34 23.33 -2.63
N CYS A 78 -5.60 24.63 -2.76
CA CYS A 78 -5.58 25.54 -1.62
C CYS A 78 -6.90 25.48 -0.81
N GLU A 79 -6.80 25.59 0.50
CA GLU A 79 -7.95 25.64 1.42
C GLU A 79 -8.46 27.05 1.68
N VAL A 80 -7.63 28.06 1.40
CA VAL A 80 -7.90 29.47 1.66
C VAL A 80 -7.51 30.29 0.44
N GLY A 81 -8.14 31.45 0.29
CA GLY A 81 -7.72 32.43 -0.70
C GLY A 81 -6.54 33.27 -0.22
N GLY A 82 -5.81 33.85 -1.16
CA GLY A 82 -4.71 34.78 -0.89
C GLY A 82 -3.77 34.94 -2.08
N THR A 83 -2.73 35.75 -1.89
CA THR A 83 -1.68 35.97 -2.90
C THR A 83 -0.64 34.85 -2.85
N VAL A 84 -0.36 34.24 -4.00
CA VAL A 84 0.64 33.19 -4.16
C VAL A 84 2.04 33.77 -3.96
N LYS A 85 2.82 33.14 -3.08
CA LYS A 85 4.25 33.42 -2.89
C LYS A 85 5.06 32.14 -2.90
N PHE A 86 6.05 32.06 -3.77
CA PHE A 86 6.94 30.93 -3.83
C PHE A 86 7.97 30.99 -2.72
N GLY A 87 8.32 29.82 -2.21
CA GLY A 87 9.44 29.61 -1.31
C GLY A 87 10.28 28.48 -1.86
N ASP A 88 11.58 28.70 -1.98
CA ASP A 88 12.53 27.69 -2.42
C ASP A 88 12.27 27.16 -3.86
N ILE A 89 11.55 27.95 -4.68
CA ILE A 89 11.32 27.72 -6.13
C ILE A 89 12.19 28.71 -6.89
N ILE A 90 13.23 28.22 -7.55
CA ILE A 90 14.23 29.03 -8.26
C ILE A 90 14.40 28.45 -9.66
N GLU A 91 14.19 29.29 -10.67
CA GLU A 91 14.39 28.93 -12.09
C GLU A 91 15.82 28.41 -12.32
N GLY A 92 15.92 27.25 -12.98
CA GLY A 92 17.19 26.60 -13.31
C GLY A 92 17.84 25.78 -12.19
N ASP A 93 17.37 25.90 -10.94
CA ASP A 93 17.82 25.05 -9.82
C ASP A 93 16.72 24.12 -9.31
N THR A 94 15.59 24.66 -8.82
CA THR A 94 14.47 23.84 -8.33
C THR A 94 13.23 23.88 -9.22
N MET A 95 13.23 24.72 -10.25
CA MET A 95 12.17 24.79 -11.26
C MET A 95 12.78 24.80 -12.66
N GLN A 96 12.15 24.09 -13.59
CA GLN A 96 12.52 24.09 -14.99
C GLN A 96 11.27 24.15 -15.85
N GLU A 97 11.27 25.00 -16.87
CA GLU A 97 10.24 24.94 -17.90
C GLU A 97 10.41 23.68 -18.75
N ARG A 98 9.32 22.92 -18.89
CA ARG A 98 9.22 21.82 -19.84
C ARG A 98 8.12 22.10 -20.83
N VAL A 99 8.46 21.97 -22.10
CA VAL A 99 7.48 21.98 -23.18
C VAL A 99 6.93 20.56 -23.32
N ASP A 100 5.61 20.44 -23.23
CA ASP A 100 4.93 19.17 -23.53
C ASP A 100 5.05 18.88 -25.04
N PRO A 101 5.68 17.76 -25.44
CA PRO A 101 5.90 17.44 -26.85
C PRO A 101 4.61 17.19 -27.64
N ILE A 102 3.48 16.91 -26.96
CA ILE A 102 2.19 16.67 -27.61
C ILE A 102 1.42 17.98 -27.77
N THR A 103 1.29 18.75 -26.69
CA THR A 103 0.45 19.96 -26.69
C THR A 103 1.21 21.23 -27.06
N GLY A 104 2.55 21.20 -27.07
CA GLY A 104 3.40 22.36 -27.33
C GLY A 104 3.36 23.43 -26.25
N LYS A 105 2.65 23.21 -25.14
CA LYS A 105 2.56 24.17 -24.04
C LYS A 105 3.79 24.06 -23.14
N SER A 106 4.39 25.21 -22.79
CA SER A 106 5.39 25.27 -21.73
C SER A 106 4.68 25.16 -20.38
N SER A 107 5.25 24.37 -19.47
CA SER A 107 4.77 24.20 -18.11
C SER A 107 5.94 24.20 -17.15
N SER A 108 5.80 24.92 -16.04
CA SER A 108 6.83 25.01 -15.01
C SER A 108 6.81 23.74 -14.15
N VAL A 109 7.91 22.99 -14.15
CA VAL A 109 8.02 21.70 -13.45
C VAL A 109 9.09 21.79 -12.35
N ILE A 110 8.75 21.33 -11.14
CA ILE A 110 9.70 21.24 -10.04
C ILE A 110 10.72 20.12 -10.33
N ILE A 111 12.00 20.46 -10.23
CA ILE A 111 13.12 19.53 -10.39
C ILE A 111 13.88 19.36 -9.06
N GLN A 112 14.67 18.28 -8.98
CA GLN A 112 15.52 18.07 -7.82
C GLN A 112 16.68 19.07 -7.84
N GLY A 113 16.68 20.01 -6.89
CA GLY A 113 17.72 21.02 -6.74
C GLY A 113 19.11 20.42 -6.49
N ARG A 114 20.15 21.17 -6.87
CA ARG A 114 21.55 20.76 -6.64
C ARG A 114 21.93 20.75 -5.16
N GLN A 115 21.21 21.54 -4.35
CA GLN A 115 21.42 21.65 -2.92
C GLN A 115 20.44 20.76 -2.12
N THR A 116 20.95 19.98 -1.17
CA THR A 116 20.16 19.00 -0.38
C THR A 116 19.13 19.61 0.58
N ASN A 117 19.12 20.94 0.75
CA ASN A 117 18.33 21.62 1.80
C ASN A 117 17.23 22.55 1.27
N VAL A 118 16.90 22.47 -0.03
CA VAL A 118 15.88 23.31 -0.65
C VAL A 118 14.54 22.56 -0.61
N ASN A 119 13.50 23.18 -0.06
CA ASN A 119 12.17 22.57 0.09
C ASN A 119 11.13 23.42 -0.67
N PRO A 120 10.98 23.21 -2.00
CA PRO A 120 10.04 23.95 -2.85
C PRO A 120 8.63 23.96 -2.25
N ARG A 121 8.03 25.14 -2.12
CA ARG A 121 6.70 25.30 -1.54
C ARG A 121 5.99 26.53 -2.09
N ILE A 122 4.67 26.45 -2.11
CA ILE A 122 3.78 27.59 -2.33
C ILE A 122 3.21 28.02 -0.99
N SER A 123 3.26 29.31 -0.69
CA SER A 123 2.64 29.88 0.50
C SER A 123 1.64 30.95 0.12
N LEU A 124 0.52 30.99 0.84
CA LEU A 124 -0.52 31.99 0.60
C LEU A 124 -0.37 33.16 1.58
N LYS A 125 -0.42 34.37 1.03
CA LYS A 125 -0.28 35.63 1.76
C LYS A 125 -1.58 36.43 1.76
N ASP A 126 -1.84 37.10 2.87
CA ASP A 126 -2.83 38.16 2.99
C ASP A 126 -2.34 39.44 2.25
N GLU A 127 -3.23 40.41 2.05
CA GLU A 127 -2.97 41.75 1.51
C GLU A 127 -1.80 42.44 2.21
N ASN A 128 -1.58 42.15 3.50
CA ASN A 128 -0.47 42.67 4.30
C ASN A 128 0.85 41.88 4.18
N GLY A 129 0.95 40.92 3.26
CA GLY A 129 2.13 40.06 3.07
C GLY A 129 2.36 39.01 4.17
N ARG A 130 1.45 38.90 5.15
CA ARG A 130 1.49 37.90 6.22
C ARG A 130 0.95 36.57 5.72
N GLY A 131 1.46 35.45 6.22
CA GLY A 131 0.95 34.14 5.79
C GLY A 131 -0.47 33.90 6.29
N VAL A 132 -1.36 33.51 5.38
CA VAL A 132 -2.74 33.14 5.72
C VAL A 132 -2.71 31.88 6.58
N LYS A 133 -3.54 31.81 7.62
CA LYS A 133 -3.66 30.62 8.47
C LYS A 133 -4.82 29.76 8.00
N LEU A 134 -4.63 28.44 8.04
CA LEU A 134 -5.66 27.45 7.76
C LEU A 134 -6.77 27.54 8.84
N PRO A 135 -8.07 27.54 8.47
CA PRO A 135 -9.17 27.80 9.40
C PRO A 135 -9.28 26.74 10.50
N LYS A 136 -8.95 25.49 10.19
CA LYS A 136 -9.08 24.35 11.12
C LYS A 136 -7.88 24.12 12.02
N THR A 137 -6.67 24.27 11.47
CA THR A 137 -5.43 23.91 12.16
C THR A 137 -4.67 25.12 12.70
N GLY A 138 -4.96 26.34 12.22
CA GLY A 138 -4.24 27.56 12.61
C GLY A 138 -2.79 27.63 12.12
N ILE A 139 -2.36 26.63 11.35
CA ILE A 139 -1.04 26.54 10.71
C ILE A 139 -1.02 27.47 9.50
N LEU A 140 0.16 27.97 9.12
CA LEU A 140 0.31 28.77 7.90
C LEU A 140 -0.01 27.93 6.66
N ALA A 141 -0.80 28.47 5.73
CA ALA A 141 -1.13 27.87 4.45
C ALA A 141 0.14 27.75 3.58
N ARG A 142 0.83 26.62 3.74
CA ARG A 142 2.08 26.27 3.07
C ARG A 142 1.92 24.89 2.44
N TYR A 143 2.02 24.85 1.12
CA TYR A 143 1.87 23.65 0.32
C TYR A 143 3.24 23.26 -0.22
N SER A 144 3.81 22.17 0.26
CA SER A 144 5.09 21.67 -0.25
C SER A 144 4.92 21.04 -1.62
N LEU A 145 5.79 21.39 -2.57
CA LEU A 145 5.80 20.81 -3.90
C LEU A 145 6.83 19.69 -3.99
N SER A 146 6.43 18.54 -4.53
CA SER A 146 7.34 17.42 -4.76
C SER A 146 8.04 17.54 -6.12
N VAL A 147 9.16 16.83 -6.29
CA VAL A 147 9.83 16.75 -7.59
C VAL A 147 8.87 16.17 -8.63
N GLY A 148 8.80 16.78 -9.81
CA GLY A 148 7.87 16.43 -10.88
C GLY A 148 6.52 17.14 -10.83
N THR A 149 6.24 17.94 -9.79
CA THR A 149 5.01 18.74 -9.74
C THR A 149 5.00 19.79 -10.84
N ILE A 150 3.92 19.84 -11.63
CA ILE A 150 3.65 20.89 -12.60
C ILE A 150 2.93 22.03 -11.88
N ILE A 151 3.52 23.21 -11.86
CA ILE A 151 2.92 24.40 -11.25
C ILE A 151 1.87 24.97 -12.21
N THR A 152 0.70 25.31 -11.69
CA THR A 152 -0.41 25.87 -12.47
C THR A 152 -0.70 27.34 -12.19
N VAL A 153 -0.02 27.93 -11.21
CA VAL A 153 -0.18 29.33 -10.78
C VAL A 153 1.14 30.10 -10.89
N GLU A 154 1.06 31.41 -11.01
CA GLU A 154 2.22 32.30 -11.07
C GLU A 154 2.49 32.99 -9.72
N GLU A 155 3.73 33.44 -9.50
CA GLU A 155 4.06 34.20 -8.29
C GLU A 155 3.37 35.58 -8.30
N GLY A 156 2.69 35.92 -7.21
CA GLY A 156 1.90 37.15 -7.10
C GLY A 156 0.45 37.03 -7.55
N GLU A 157 0.04 35.87 -8.09
CA GLU A 157 -1.34 35.62 -8.50
C GLU A 157 -2.28 35.58 -7.28
N GLN A 158 -3.49 36.14 -7.41
CA GLN A 158 -4.54 36.05 -6.41
C GLN A 158 -5.37 34.79 -6.64
N VAL A 159 -5.38 33.88 -5.68
CA VAL A 159 -6.16 32.64 -5.75
C VAL A 159 -7.28 32.63 -4.72
N GLN A 160 -8.37 31.93 -5.04
CA GLN A 160 -9.45 31.66 -4.10
C GLN A 160 -9.29 30.27 -3.49
N ALA A 161 -10.02 30.00 -2.42
CA ALA A 161 -10.07 28.65 -1.86
C ALA A 161 -10.58 27.67 -2.93
N GLY A 162 -10.04 26.44 -2.98
CA GLY A 162 -10.40 25.44 -3.98
C GLY A 162 -9.64 25.52 -5.32
N THR A 163 -8.80 26.55 -5.52
CA THR A 163 -7.94 26.66 -6.72
C THR A 163 -6.81 25.62 -6.68
N VAL A 164 -6.50 25.04 -7.85
CA VAL A 164 -5.38 24.09 -8.00
C VAL A 164 -4.08 24.89 -8.16
N LEU A 165 -3.16 24.74 -7.20
CA LEU A 165 -1.84 25.38 -7.19
C LEU A 165 -0.81 24.62 -8.05
N GLY A 166 -0.98 23.31 -8.15
CA GLY A 166 -0.13 22.47 -8.97
C GLY A 166 -0.75 21.11 -9.20
N LYS A 167 -0.24 20.40 -10.20
CA LYS A 167 -0.66 19.06 -10.55
C LYS A 167 0.55 18.16 -10.50
N ILE A 168 0.49 17.12 -9.69
CA ILE A 168 1.50 16.07 -9.69
C ILE A 168 1.05 15.07 -10.74
N PRO A 169 1.78 14.92 -11.86
CA PRO A 169 1.50 13.84 -12.80
C PRO A 169 1.66 12.54 -12.04
N ARG A 170 0.59 11.76 -11.99
CA ARG A 170 0.72 10.37 -11.61
C ARG A 170 1.51 9.72 -12.73
N GLU A 171 2.64 9.13 -12.39
CA GLU A 171 3.31 8.19 -13.28
C GLU A 171 2.46 6.91 -13.53
N THR A 172 1.14 6.94 -13.33
CA THR A 172 0.23 5.87 -13.72
C THR A 172 0.30 5.60 -15.23
N THR A 173 0.67 6.59 -16.05
CA THR A 173 0.86 6.41 -17.50
C THR A 173 2.29 6.04 -17.90
N LYS A 174 3.25 5.98 -16.97
CA LYS A 174 4.29 4.94 -17.06
C LYS A 174 3.66 3.64 -16.57
N THR A 175 2.62 3.20 -17.28
CA THR A 175 2.01 1.87 -17.22
C THR A 175 2.26 1.17 -15.90
N LYS A 176 1.72 1.60 -14.74
CA LYS A 176 1.76 0.87 -13.45
C LYS A 176 2.91 -0.19 -13.30
N ASP A 177 4.18 0.14 -13.61
CA ASP A 177 5.24 -0.83 -14.00
C ASP A 177 4.79 -2.23 -14.54
N ILE A 178 3.77 -2.26 -15.40
CA ILE A 178 3.20 -3.41 -16.11
C ILE A 178 4.19 -3.90 -17.17
N THR A 179 5.11 -3.02 -17.58
CA THR A 179 6.31 -3.35 -18.37
C THR A 179 7.13 -4.47 -17.74
N GLY A 180 6.97 -4.70 -16.43
CA GLY A 180 7.59 -5.82 -15.74
C GLY A 180 7.08 -7.18 -16.17
N GLY A 181 5.94 -7.35 -16.87
CA GLY A 181 5.45 -8.65 -17.34
C GLY A 181 5.69 -9.81 -16.36
N LEU A 182 6.42 -10.84 -16.79
CA LEU A 182 6.84 -11.96 -15.95
C LEU A 182 7.81 -11.56 -14.80
N PRO A 183 8.84 -10.69 -15.00
CA PRO A 183 9.67 -10.18 -13.91
C PRO A 183 8.92 -9.70 -12.67
N ARG A 184 7.82 -8.97 -12.82
CA ARG A 184 7.03 -8.49 -11.67
C ARG A 184 6.39 -9.64 -10.89
N VAL A 185 5.85 -10.63 -11.61
CA VAL A 185 5.30 -11.85 -11.01
C VAL A 185 6.39 -12.63 -10.28
N ALA A 186 7.60 -12.69 -10.86
CA ALA A 186 8.75 -13.32 -10.22
C ALA A 186 9.19 -12.59 -8.94
N GLU A 187 9.18 -11.25 -8.93
CA GLU A 187 9.44 -10.46 -7.71
C GLU A 187 8.45 -10.79 -6.59
N LEU A 188 7.15 -10.88 -6.92
CA LEU A 188 6.10 -11.20 -5.96
C LEU A 188 6.23 -12.63 -5.42
N PHE A 189 6.47 -13.62 -6.29
CA PHE A 189 6.64 -15.01 -5.87
C PHE A 189 7.93 -15.25 -5.09
N GLU A 190 8.97 -14.46 -5.30
CA GLU A 190 10.21 -14.52 -4.52
C GLU A 190 10.23 -13.56 -3.32
N VAL A 191 9.12 -12.85 -3.06
CA VAL A 191 8.99 -11.92 -1.92
C VAL A 191 10.13 -10.88 -1.93
N ARG A 192 10.50 -10.41 -3.13
CA ARG A 192 11.55 -9.41 -3.28
C ARG A 192 11.01 -8.04 -2.91
N LYS A 193 11.80 -7.27 -2.16
CA LYS A 193 11.46 -5.88 -1.84
C LYS A 193 11.47 -5.04 -3.12
N PRO A 194 10.39 -4.31 -3.42
CA PRO A 194 10.37 -3.38 -4.54
C PRO A 194 11.48 -2.31 -4.40
N LYS A 195 12.05 -1.88 -5.52
CA LYS A 195 13.04 -0.77 -5.53
C LYS A 195 12.44 0.51 -4.96
N GLU A 196 11.19 0.79 -5.33
CA GLU A 196 10.40 1.90 -4.81
C GLU A 196 9.20 1.36 -4.01
N HIS A 197 9.44 1.06 -2.74
CA HIS A 197 8.37 0.58 -1.88
C HIS A 197 7.66 1.72 -1.16
N ALA A 198 6.33 1.62 -1.05
CA ALA A 198 5.57 2.50 -0.19
C ALA A 198 5.84 2.16 1.27
N ILE A 199 5.98 3.18 2.11
CA ILE A 199 6.01 3.02 3.56
C ILE A 199 4.57 3.05 4.07
N ILE A 200 4.14 1.96 4.70
CA ILE A 200 2.81 1.88 5.33
C ILE A 200 2.90 2.19 6.83
N THR A 201 1.87 2.80 7.39
CA THR A 201 1.78 2.97 8.86
C THR A 201 1.44 1.62 9.51
N GLU A 202 1.89 1.39 10.74
CA GLU A 202 1.59 0.20 11.53
C GLU A 202 0.51 0.47 12.59
N ILE A 203 0.21 1.76 12.82
CA ILE A 203 -0.74 2.22 13.83
C ILE A 203 -1.75 3.16 13.19
N ASP A 204 -2.94 3.18 13.79
CA ASP A 204 -3.95 4.20 13.50
C ASP A 204 -3.57 5.50 14.20
N GLY A 205 -3.76 6.65 13.55
CA GLY A 205 -3.47 7.91 14.23
C GLY A 205 -3.47 9.14 13.32
N GLN A 206 -3.25 10.29 13.96
CA GLN A 206 -3.14 11.57 13.30
C GLN A 206 -1.68 11.84 12.89
N ILE A 207 -1.50 12.40 11.70
CA ILE A 207 -0.19 12.67 11.13
C ILE A 207 0.33 14.04 11.56
N SER A 208 1.59 14.09 11.97
CA SER A 208 2.37 15.31 12.13
C SER A 208 3.74 15.16 11.49
N TYR A 209 4.37 16.29 11.14
CA TYR A 209 5.73 16.28 10.61
C TYR A 209 6.75 16.61 11.69
N GLY A 210 7.76 15.74 11.84
CA GLY A 210 8.88 15.96 12.74
C GLY A 210 9.94 16.90 12.15
N LYS A 211 11.01 17.14 12.91
CA LYS A 211 12.19 17.85 12.38
C LYS A 211 12.83 17.05 11.25
N ASP A 212 13.03 17.70 10.11
CA ASP A 212 13.76 17.15 8.97
C ASP A 212 15.20 16.76 9.38
N THR A 213 15.61 15.56 8.98
CA THR A 213 17.00 15.10 9.06
C THR A 213 17.67 15.32 7.70
N LYS A 214 19.01 15.39 7.64
CA LYS A 214 19.76 15.50 6.37
C LYS A 214 19.28 14.44 5.36
N GLY A 215 18.54 14.87 4.33
CA GLY A 215 18.04 14.03 3.25
C GLY A 215 16.77 13.20 3.53
N LYS A 216 16.17 13.26 4.73
CA LYS A 216 14.94 12.51 5.07
C LYS A 216 13.92 13.38 5.81
N LYS A 217 12.67 13.28 5.41
CA LYS A 217 11.50 13.89 6.06
C LYS A 217 10.90 12.89 7.05
N ARG A 218 10.62 13.33 8.28
CA ARG A 218 10.05 12.49 9.34
C ARG A 218 8.54 12.70 9.42
N VAL A 219 7.79 11.63 9.27
CA VAL A 219 6.34 11.58 9.44
C VAL A 219 6.04 10.86 10.75
N ILE A 220 5.30 11.49 11.64
CA ILE A 220 4.96 10.95 12.95
C ILE A 220 3.46 10.66 12.93
N VAL A 221 3.10 9.41 13.24
CA VAL A 221 1.71 9.01 13.41
C VAL A 221 1.45 8.91 14.90
N THR A 222 0.52 9.72 15.40
CA THR A 222 0.17 9.78 16.83
C THR A 222 -1.19 9.13 17.04
N PRO A 223 -1.28 7.99 17.75
CA PRO A 223 -2.55 7.35 18.03
C PRO A 223 -3.31 8.14 19.10
N PRO A 224 -4.65 8.00 19.20
CA PRO A 224 -5.42 8.60 20.30
C PRO A 224 -4.98 8.11 21.68
N ILE A 225 -4.49 6.87 21.76
CA ILE A 225 -4.01 6.21 22.98
C ILE A 225 -2.76 5.43 22.60
N GLY A 226 -1.66 5.64 23.33
CA GLY A 226 -0.39 4.92 23.16
C GLY A 226 0.76 5.79 22.67
N GLU A 227 1.83 5.14 22.20
CA GLU A 227 3.05 5.80 21.76
C GLU A 227 2.98 6.21 20.28
N ALA A 228 3.51 7.39 19.97
CA ALA A 228 3.63 7.86 18.59
C ALA A 228 4.71 7.06 17.84
N LYS A 229 4.46 6.77 16.57
CA LYS A 229 5.37 6.03 15.72
C LYS A 229 5.93 6.90 14.61
N GLU A 230 7.24 6.83 14.41
CA GLU A 230 7.94 7.68 13.46
C GLU A 230 8.37 6.90 12.22
N TYR A 231 8.16 7.51 11.06
CA TYR A 231 8.50 7.00 9.74
C TYR A 231 9.42 7.99 9.04
N SER A 232 10.49 7.49 8.42
CA SER A 232 11.46 8.33 7.70
C SER A 232 11.32 8.12 6.20
N ILE A 233 10.92 9.17 5.48
CA ILE A 233 10.75 9.17 4.02
C ILE A 233 11.87 9.99 3.37
N SER A 234 12.49 9.50 2.30
CA SER A 234 13.55 10.23 1.59
C SER A 234 13.03 11.54 0.98
N LYS A 235 13.79 12.64 1.11
CA LYS A 235 13.44 13.93 0.49
C LYS A 235 13.38 13.78 -1.04
N GLY A 236 12.35 14.37 -1.65
CA GLY A 236 12.09 14.31 -3.10
C GLY A 236 11.04 13.26 -3.52
N LYS A 237 10.68 12.31 -2.64
CA LYS A 237 9.54 11.41 -2.87
C LYS A 237 8.22 12.10 -2.52
N HIS A 238 7.17 11.81 -3.30
CA HIS A 238 5.84 12.34 -3.04
C HIS A 238 5.23 11.67 -1.80
N ILE A 239 5.02 12.48 -0.77
CA ILE A 239 4.30 12.07 0.44
C ILE A 239 2.83 12.27 0.15
N SER A 240 2.09 11.19 0.29
CA SER A 240 0.70 11.14 -0.13
C SER A 240 -0.17 11.86 0.93
N VAL A 241 0.22 11.78 2.20
CA VAL A 241 -0.52 12.27 3.37
C VAL A 241 -0.19 13.71 3.78
N HIS A 242 -1.17 14.43 4.32
CA HIS A 242 -1.01 15.80 4.84
C HIS A 242 -0.94 15.84 6.37
N GLU A 243 -0.47 16.98 6.89
CA GLU A 243 -0.45 17.21 8.34
C GLU A 243 -1.88 17.34 8.88
N GLY A 244 -2.18 16.62 9.95
CA GLY A 244 -3.51 16.56 10.55
C GLY A 244 -4.43 15.47 9.97
N ASP A 245 -4.03 14.79 8.89
CA ASP A 245 -4.78 13.65 8.35
C ASP A 245 -4.82 12.50 9.36
N TYR A 246 -5.96 11.79 9.43
CA TYR A 246 -6.11 10.56 10.20
C TYR A 246 -5.92 9.35 9.28
N VAL A 247 -4.93 8.52 9.57
CA VAL A 247 -4.61 7.30 8.80
C VAL A 247 -4.86 6.05 9.61
N LYS A 248 -5.20 4.97 8.90
CA LYS A 248 -5.36 3.64 9.48
C LYS A 248 -4.12 2.77 9.27
N ALA A 249 -3.92 1.80 10.14
CA ALA A 249 -2.88 0.80 10.09
C ALA A 249 -2.89 0.10 8.72
N GLY A 250 -1.74 0.17 8.05
CA GLY A 250 -1.47 -0.39 6.76
C GLY A 250 -1.87 0.50 5.58
N GLU A 251 -2.24 1.76 5.82
CA GLU A 251 -2.34 2.78 4.77
C GLU A 251 -0.95 3.31 4.36
N PRO A 252 -0.71 3.53 3.05
CA PRO A 252 0.57 4.02 2.56
C PRO A 252 0.73 5.54 2.79
N LEU A 253 1.84 5.93 3.41
CA LEU A 253 2.21 7.32 3.68
C LEU A 253 2.84 8.01 2.45
N MET A 254 3.37 7.22 1.51
CA MET A 254 3.97 7.70 0.27
C MET A 254 3.56 6.83 -0.90
N ASP A 255 3.71 7.36 -2.11
CA ASP A 255 3.47 6.58 -3.32
C ASP A 255 4.54 5.48 -3.50
N GLY A 256 4.13 4.33 -4.01
CA GLY A 256 5.00 3.17 -4.23
C GLY A 256 4.23 1.85 -4.10
N SER A 257 4.91 0.73 -4.41
CA SER A 257 4.35 -0.60 -4.17
C SER A 257 4.54 -1.00 -2.71
N PRO A 258 3.51 -1.46 -1.98
CA PRO A 258 3.70 -1.90 -0.60
C PRO A 258 4.58 -3.16 -0.53
N ASP A 259 5.45 -3.26 0.49
CA ASP A 259 6.25 -4.47 0.75
C ASP A 259 5.32 -5.57 1.32
N PRO A 260 5.26 -6.77 0.71
CA PRO A 260 4.49 -7.90 1.23
C PRO A 260 4.76 -8.23 2.71
N ASN A 261 6.00 -8.06 3.18
CA ASN A 261 6.35 -8.35 4.58
C ASN A 261 5.75 -7.32 5.54
N ASP A 262 5.64 -6.06 5.11
CA ASP A 262 5.01 -5.02 5.91
C ASP A 262 3.50 -5.25 5.96
N ILE A 263 2.88 -5.64 4.85
CA ILE A 263 1.45 -6.02 4.81
C ILE A 263 1.18 -7.19 5.76
N LEU A 264 2.04 -8.21 5.77
CA LEU A 264 1.89 -9.36 6.67
C LEU A 264 1.90 -8.94 8.13
N ARG A 265 2.85 -8.07 8.51
CA ARG A 265 3.04 -7.62 9.88
C ARG A 265 1.88 -6.76 10.37
N VAL A 266 1.34 -5.91 9.50
CA VAL A 266 0.32 -4.92 9.89
C VAL A 266 -1.12 -5.42 9.68
N LYS A 267 -1.41 -6.00 8.52
CA LYS A 267 -2.78 -6.42 8.14
C LYS A 267 -3.02 -7.92 8.28
N GLY A 268 -1.97 -8.71 8.49
CA GLY A 268 -2.05 -10.15 8.67
C GLY A 268 -2.17 -10.96 7.37
N VAL A 269 -2.29 -12.28 7.54
CA VAL A 269 -2.19 -13.29 6.47
C VAL A 269 -3.27 -13.12 5.40
N LYS A 270 -4.51 -12.82 5.81
CA LYS A 270 -5.67 -12.77 4.91
C LYS A 270 -5.59 -11.61 3.93
N GLU A 271 -5.26 -10.42 4.43
CA GLU A 271 -5.09 -9.23 3.61
C GLU A 271 -3.85 -9.33 2.71
N LEU A 272 -2.76 -9.91 3.21
CA LEU A 272 -1.60 -10.23 2.37
C LEU A 272 -1.98 -11.18 1.22
N ALA A 273 -2.70 -12.26 1.53
CA ALA A 273 -3.07 -13.24 0.51
C ALA A 273 -3.93 -12.60 -0.59
N LYS A 274 -4.91 -11.78 -0.19
CA LYS A 274 -5.74 -10.99 -1.10
C LYS A 274 -4.90 -10.03 -1.95
N PHE A 275 -3.94 -9.35 -1.33
CA PHE A 275 -3.02 -8.46 -2.04
C PHE A 275 -2.20 -9.20 -3.09
N LEU A 276 -1.52 -10.30 -2.73
CA LEU A 276 -0.70 -11.09 -3.64
C LEU A 276 -1.51 -11.66 -4.80
N VAL A 277 -2.70 -12.22 -4.50
CA VAL A 277 -3.59 -12.74 -5.53
C VAL A 277 -3.99 -11.64 -6.51
N ASN A 278 -4.43 -10.48 -6.02
CA ASN A 278 -4.85 -9.38 -6.88
C ASN A 278 -3.70 -8.83 -7.73
N GLU A 279 -2.53 -8.58 -7.15
CA GLU A 279 -1.37 -8.04 -7.90
C GLU A 279 -0.91 -8.99 -9.01
N ILE A 280 -0.78 -10.28 -8.72
CA ILE A 280 -0.39 -11.28 -9.72
C ILE A 280 -1.47 -11.39 -10.81
N GLN A 281 -2.73 -11.42 -10.39
CA GLN A 281 -3.88 -11.52 -11.27
C GLN A 281 -4.01 -10.31 -12.21
N GLU A 282 -3.72 -9.11 -11.73
CA GLU A 282 -3.71 -7.90 -12.57
C GLU A 282 -2.69 -8.03 -13.71
N VAL A 283 -1.48 -8.54 -13.44
CA VAL A 283 -0.46 -8.75 -14.48
C VAL A 283 -0.95 -9.73 -15.55
N TYR A 284 -1.56 -10.86 -15.17
CA TYR A 284 -2.11 -11.81 -16.14
C TYR A 284 -3.30 -11.24 -16.92
N ARG A 285 -4.19 -10.49 -16.26
CA ARG A 285 -5.32 -9.81 -16.91
C ARG A 285 -4.85 -8.80 -17.94
N LEU A 286 -3.79 -8.06 -17.65
CA LEU A 286 -3.17 -7.10 -18.57
C LEU A 286 -2.55 -7.78 -19.79
N GLN A 287 -2.06 -9.01 -19.64
CA GLN A 287 -1.62 -9.86 -20.76
C GLN A 287 -2.78 -10.58 -21.49
N GLY A 288 -4.03 -10.31 -21.10
CA GLY A 288 -5.22 -10.94 -21.70
C GLY A 288 -5.46 -12.39 -21.26
N VAL A 289 -4.68 -12.92 -20.31
CA VAL A 289 -4.82 -14.28 -19.80
C VAL A 289 -5.78 -14.28 -18.62
N LYS A 290 -6.91 -14.99 -18.75
CA LYS A 290 -7.88 -15.16 -17.67
C LYS A 290 -7.54 -16.41 -16.85
N ILE A 291 -6.98 -16.21 -15.66
CA ILE A 291 -6.74 -17.26 -14.67
C ILE A 291 -7.77 -17.13 -13.56
N ASN A 292 -8.24 -18.24 -12.99
CA ASN A 292 -9.08 -18.17 -11.79
C ASN A 292 -8.20 -18.02 -10.54
N ASP A 293 -8.61 -17.14 -9.63
CA ASP A 293 -7.87 -16.78 -8.41
C ASP A 293 -7.46 -18.01 -7.57
N LYS A 294 -8.26 -19.08 -7.59
CA LYS A 294 -7.96 -20.35 -6.90
C LYS A 294 -6.59 -20.94 -7.26
N HIS A 295 -6.08 -20.70 -8.47
CA HIS A 295 -4.78 -21.23 -8.88
C HIS A 295 -3.63 -20.48 -8.23
N ILE A 296 -3.76 -19.14 -8.10
CA ILE A 296 -2.75 -18.30 -7.47
C ILE A 296 -2.78 -18.52 -5.95
N GLU A 297 -3.97 -18.70 -5.37
CA GLU A 297 -4.15 -19.02 -3.95
C GLU A 297 -3.39 -20.28 -3.52
N VAL A 298 -3.28 -21.30 -4.39
CA VAL A 298 -2.49 -22.50 -4.08
C VAL A 298 -1.01 -22.15 -3.87
N ILE A 299 -0.45 -21.24 -4.66
CA ILE A 299 0.96 -20.83 -4.55
C ILE A 299 1.13 -19.97 -3.29
N VAL A 300 0.25 -18.98 -3.10
CA VAL A 300 0.27 -18.10 -1.93
C VAL A 300 0.15 -18.91 -0.63
N ARG A 301 -0.67 -19.97 -0.62
CA ARG A 301 -0.76 -20.92 0.50
C ARG A 301 0.58 -21.60 0.79
N GLN A 302 1.36 -21.97 -0.22
CA GLN A 302 2.69 -22.56 0.00
C GLN A 302 3.71 -21.54 0.53
N MET A 303 3.62 -20.28 0.08
CA MET A 303 4.47 -19.19 0.58
C MET A 303 4.21 -18.85 2.05
N LEU A 304 3.00 -19.09 2.54
CA LEU A 304 2.54 -18.83 3.92
C LEU A 304 2.46 -20.10 4.79
N ARG A 305 3.13 -21.17 4.38
CA ARG A 305 3.07 -22.49 5.03
C ARG A 305 3.74 -22.53 6.42
N ARG A 306 4.65 -21.60 6.71
CA ARG A 306 5.52 -21.62 7.89
C ARG A 306 5.28 -20.44 8.83
N VAL A 307 5.62 -20.66 10.09
CA VAL A 307 5.63 -19.65 11.16
C VAL A 307 7.00 -19.63 11.83
N THR A 308 7.40 -18.48 12.34
CA THR A 308 8.61 -18.30 13.15
C THR A 308 8.21 -18.25 14.62
N ILE A 309 8.83 -19.08 15.45
CA ILE A 309 8.54 -19.14 16.88
C ILE A 309 9.12 -17.91 17.58
N THR A 310 8.28 -17.15 18.26
CA THR A 310 8.66 -15.96 19.06
C THR A 310 8.65 -16.24 20.55
N GLY A 311 7.95 -17.29 20.99
CA GLY A 311 7.93 -17.75 22.37
C GLY A 311 7.78 -19.27 22.39
N ALA A 312 8.70 -19.98 23.04
CA ALA A 312 8.64 -21.45 23.10
C ALA A 312 7.51 -21.98 24.01
N GLY A 313 7.15 -21.24 25.06
CA GLY A 313 6.23 -21.76 26.09
C GLY A 313 6.76 -23.06 26.68
N ASP A 314 5.86 -24.01 26.95
CA ASP A 314 6.18 -25.37 27.39
C ASP A 314 6.32 -26.36 26.21
N SER A 315 6.45 -25.86 24.98
CA SER A 315 6.56 -26.69 23.79
C SER A 315 7.98 -27.19 23.52
N ILE A 316 8.08 -28.16 22.61
CA ILE A 316 9.36 -28.65 22.08
C ILE A 316 10.08 -27.67 21.15
N PHE A 317 9.46 -26.52 20.81
CA PHE A 317 10.00 -25.60 19.82
C PHE A 317 11.11 -24.71 20.37
N MET A 318 12.05 -24.35 19.50
CA MET A 318 13.09 -23.38 19.81
C MET A 318 12.71 -21.96 19.36
N LEU A 319 13.17 -20.96 20.11
CA LEU A 319 13.03 -19.55 19.71
C LEU A 319 13.71 -19.28 18.37
N GLY A 320 13.00 -18.64 17.45
CA GLY A 320 13.46 -18.36 16.09
C GLY A 320 13.35 -19.55 15.13
N GLU A 321 12.92 -20.73 15.58
CA GLU A 321 12.71 -21.88 14.72
C GLU A 321 11.60 -21.62 13.69
N HIS A 322 11.77 -22.17 12.49
CA HIS A 322 10.76 -22.13 11.44
C HIS A 322 10.06 -23.47 11.34
N VAL A 323 8.78 -23.49 11.72
CA VAL A 323 7.96 -24.71 11.72
C VAL A 323 6.75 -24.52 10.81
N GLU A 324 6.18 -25.63 10.36
CA GLU A 324 4.95 -25.62 9.57
C GLU A 324 3.75 -25.25 10.45
N TRP A 325 2.81 -24.49 9.88
CA TRP A 325 1.70 -23.92 10.64
C TRP A 325 0.83 -25.00 11.33
N TRP A 326 0.60 -26.15 10.69
CA TRP A 326 -0.21 -27.23 11.27
C TRP A 326 0.51 -27.92 12.43
N ARG A 327 1.81 -28.18 12.31
CA ARG A 327 2.60 -28.78 13.39
C ARG A 327 2.64 -27.86 14.61
N PHE A 328 2.82 -26.55 14.38
CA PHE A 328 2.70 -25.56 15.45
C PHE A 328 1.33 -25.61 16.13
N ARG A 329 0.25 -25.69 15.34
CA ARG A 329 -1.11 -25.76 15.86
C ARG A 329 -1.39 -27.04 16.65
N GLU A 330 -1.02 -28.20 16.11
CA GLU A 330 -1.22 -29.51 16.75
C GLU A 330 -0.48 -29.59 18.09
N GLU A 331 0.78 -29.14 18.14
CA GLU A 331 1.57 -29.13 19.36
C GLU A 331 0.97 -28.19 20.41
N ASN A 332 0.53 -27.00 20.00
CA ASN A 332 -0.16 -26.09 20.91
C ASN A 332 -1.49 -26.64 21.41
N GLU A 333 -2.28 -27.30 20.54
CA GLU A 333 -3.53 -27.95 20.94
C GLU A 333 -3.30 -29.10 21.95
N LYS A 334 -2.14 -29.77 21.89
CA LYS A 334 -1.73 -30.77 22.88
C LYS A 334 -1.33 -30.13 24.21
N ILE A 335 -0.48 -29.11 24.19
CA ILE A 335 -0.01 -28.41 25.40
C ILE A 335 -1.18 -27.77 26.16
N ILE A 336 -2.13 -27.17 25.45
CA ILE A 336 -3.33 -26.58 26.05
C ILE A 336 -4.18 -27.65 26.74
N ARG A 337 -4.30 -28.86 26.16
CA ARG A 337 -4.99 -30.00 26.80
C ARG A 337 -4.27 -30.49 28.05
N GLU A 338 -2.95 -30.40 28.08
CA GLU A 338 -2.11 -30.74 29.22
C GLU A 338 -2.05 -29.61 30.28
N GLY A 339 -2.65 -28.44 29.99
CA GLY A 339 -2.70 -27.29 30.90
C GLY A 339 -1.45 -26.42 30.92
N GLY A 340 -0.53 -26.62 29.96
CA GLY A 340 0.70 -25.83 29.84
C GLY A 340 0.53 -24.53 29.06
N GLN A 341 1.61 -23.76 28.99
CA GLN A 341 1.68 -22.51 28.22
C GLN A 341 1.98 -22.80 26.74
N PRO A 342 1.08 -22.45 25.80
CA PRO A 342 1.31 -22.69 24.38
C PRO A 342 2.43 -21.81 23.82
N ALA A 343 3.09 -22.29 22.77
CA ALA A 343 4.08 -21.52 22.03
C ALA A 343 3.44 -20.35 21.28
N GLN A 344 4.19 -19.26 21.14
CA GLN A 344 3.83 -18.09 20.34
C GLN A 344 4.64 -18.07 19.05
N ALA A 345 4.01 -17.70 17.95
CA ALA A 345 4.65 -17.62 16.66
C ALA A 345 4.10 -16.47 15.82
N GLN A 346 4.91 -16.02 14.87
CA GLN A 346 4.52 -15.04 13.86
C GLN A 346 4.52 -15.70 12.47
N PRO A 347 3.54 -15.42 11.61
CA PRO A 347 3.54 -15.90 10.23
C PRO A 347 4.82 -15.51 9.48
N LEU A 348 5.35 -16.43 8.68
CA LEU A 348 6.55 -16.20 7.88
C LEU A 348 6.20 -16.33 6.40
N LEU A 349 6.37 -15.23 5.66
CA LEU A 349 6.23 -15.24 4.20
C LEU A 349 7.58 -15.61 3.57
N LEU A 350 7.59 -16.70 2.79
CA LEU A 350 8.78 -17.17 2.08
C LEU A 350 8.55 -17.15 0.56
N GLY A 351 9.59 -16.75 -0.18
CA GLY A 351 9.62 -16.90 -1.63
C GLY A 351 9.56 -18.37 -2.05
N VAL A 352 9.02 -18.65 -3.24
CA VAL A 352 8.80 -20.03 -3.73
C VAL A 352 10.10 -20.85 -3.79
N THR A 353 11.23 -20.25 -4.13
CA THR A 353 12.54 -20.94 -4.09
C THR A 353 12.90 -21.38 -2.67
N LYS A 354 12.80 -20.47 -1.69
CA LYS A 354 13.12 -20.76 -0.28
C LYS A 354 12.11 -21.71 0.36
N ALA A 355 10.83 -21.57 0.02
CA ALA A 355 9.77 -22.47 0.48
C ALA A 355 9.98 -23.90 -0.04
N SER A 356 10.41 -24.06 -1.29
CA SER A 356 10.64 -25.38 -1.92
C SER A 356 11.84 -26.12 -1.32
N LEU A 357 12.94 -25.40 -1.02
CA LEU A 357 14.12 -25.97 -0.34
C LEU A 357 13.83 -26.35 1.12
N SER A 358 12.79 -25.76 1.71
CA SER A 358 12.37 -25.99 3.09
C SER A 358 11.22 -27.00 3.17
N THR A 359 11.10 -27.92 2.21
CA THR A 359 10.12 -29.01 2.30
C THR A 359 10.65 -30.12 3.21
N ASP A 360 9.74 -30.84 3.88
CA ASP A 360 10.12 -31.93 4.80
C ASP A 360 10.76 -33.11 4.06
N SER A 361 10.29 -33.37 2.85
CA SER A 361 10.93 -34.33 1.97
C SER A 361 12.25 -33.79 1.43
N PHE A 362 13.35 -34.34 1.94
CA PHE A 362 14.66 -34.02 1.39
C PHE A 362 14.85 -34.60 -0.02
N ILE A 363 14.14 -35.69 -0.38
CA ILE A 363 14.18 -36.27 -1.73
C ILE A 363 13.58 -35.30 -2.75
N SER A 364 12.41 -34.73 -2.43
CA SER A 364 11.76 -33.71 -3.26
C SER A 364 12.54 -32.40 -3.28
N ALA A 365 13.10 -31.96 -2.15
CA ALA A 365 13.93 -30.75 -2.08
C ALA A 365 15.22 -30.88 -2.91
N ALA A 366 15.91 -32.02 -2.82
CA ALA A 366 17.15 -32.29 -3.55
C ALA A 366 16.98 -32.29 -5.07
N SER A 367 15.76 -32.57 -5.55
CA SER A 367 15.40 -32.55 -6.97
C SER A 367 15.15 -31.15 -7.53
N PHE A 368 15.11 -30.10 -6.69
CA PHE A 368 14.82 -28.73 -7.14
C PHE A 368 16.11 -27.95 -7.43
N GLN A 369 16.85 -27.57 -6.38
CA GLN A 369 18.11 -26.82 -6.45
C GLN A 369 18.98 -27.14 -5.22
N GLU A 370 20.24 -26.70 -5.23
CA GLU A 370 21.17 -26.85 -4.09
C GLU A 370 21.34 -28.30 -3.58
N THR A 371 21.31 -29.30 -4.49
CA THR A 371 21.29 -30.74 -4.17
C THR A 371 22.35 -31.15 -3.13
N THR A 372 23.60 -30.71 -3.28
CA THR A 372 24.69 -31.02 -2.34
C THR A 372 24.39 -30.56 -0.92
N LYS A 373 23.87 -29.35 -0.75
CA LYS A 373 23.53 -28.78 0.56
C LYS A 373 22.35 -29.52 1.20
N VAL A 374 21.32 -29.84 0.41
CA VAL A 374 20.14 -30.58 0.89
C VAL A 374 20.55 -31.98 1.39
N LEU A 375 21.32 -32.72 0.59
CA LEU A 375 21.75 -34.07 0.95
C LEU A 375 22.73 -34.07 2.14
N THR A 376 23.63 -33.09 2.22
CA THR A 376 24.56 -32.97 3.35
C THR A 376 23.81 -32.74 4.66
N ASN A 377 22.84 -31.81 4.66
CA ASN A 377 21.99 -31.55 5.83
C ASN A 377 21.13 -32.76 6.21
N ALA A 378 20.58 -33.48 5.23
CA ALA A 378 19.82 -34.69 5.46
C ALA A 378 20.68 -35.80 6.08
N ALA A 379 21.92 -35.99 5.59
CA ALA A 379 22.87 -36.95 6.12
C ALA A 379 23.33 -36.59 7.55
N MET A 380 23.68 -35.33 7.81
CA MET A 380 24.08 -34.87 9.15
C MET A 380 22.96 -35.06 10.18
N ALA A 381 21.71 -34.83 9.79
CA ALA A 381 20.55 -34.96 10.66
C ALA A 381 19.93 -36.38 10.68
N GLY A 382 20.46 -37.33 9.90
CA GLY A 382 19.90 -38.67 9.78
C GLY A 382 18.42 -38.69 9.37
N ARG A 383 18.00 -37.80 8.46
CA ARG A 383 16.57 -37.62 8.12
C ARG A 383 15.99 -38.87 7.44
N VAL A 384 14.75 -39.17 7.80
CA VAL A 384 13.92 -40.21 7.18
C VAL A 384 12.81 -39.53 6.38
N ASP A 385 12.61 -39.96 5.13
CA ASP A 385 11.57 -39.45 4.25
C ASP A 385 10.37 -40.40 4.24
N ASN A 386 9.18 -39.86 4.51
CA ASN A 386 7.93 -40.64 4.62
C ASN A 386 7.19 -40.79 3.29
N LEU A 387 7.69 -40.23 2.19
CA LEU A 387 7.14 -40.40 0.84
C LEU A 387 5.66 -39.98 0.75
N VAL A 388 5.31 -38.86 1.36
CA VAL A 388 3.93 -38.33 1.39
C VAL A 388 3.63 -37.46 0.16
N GLY A 389 4.67 -36.96 -0.51
CA GLY A 389 4.58 -36.07 -1.66
C GLY A 389 4.54 -36.78 -3.02
N LEU A 390 4.19 -36.03 -4.06
CA LEU A 390 4.16 -36.54 -5.43
C LEU A 390 5.57 -36.87 -5.95
N LYS A 391 6.53 -35.94 -5.77
CA LYS A 391 7.87 -36.06 -6.35
C LYS A 391 8.66 -37.24 -5.79
N GLU A 392 8.60 -37.46 -4.48
CA GLU A 392 9.29 -38.59 -3.86
C GLU A 392 8.83 -39.92 -4.45
N ASN A 393 7.51 -40.10 -4.57
CA ASN A 393 6.95 -41.34 -5.10
C ASN A 393 7.29 -41.54 -6.58
N VAL A 394 7.34 -40.46 -7.38
CA VAL A 394 7.82 -40.54 -8.77
C VAL A 394 9.28 -41.00 -8.82
N ILE A 395 10.16 -40.39 -8.03
CA ILE A 395 11.59 -40.73 -7.99
C ILE A 395 11.81 -42.18 -7.54
N MET A 396 11.00 -42.65 -6.59
CA MET A 396 11.05 -44.02 -6.06
C MET A 396 10.30 -45.04 -6.92
N GLY A 397 9.64 -44.63 -8.01
CA GLY A 397 8.85 -45.52 -8.87
C GLY A 397 7.57 -46.08 -8.22
N ARG A 398 7.03 -45.40 -7.20
CA ARG A 398 5.77 -45.77 -6.52
C ARG A 398 4.58 -45.04 -7.14
N LEU A 399 3.38 -45.54 -6.86
CA LEU A 399 2.14 -44.83 -7.19
C LEU A 399 2.10 -43.48 -6.45
N VAL A 400 1.79 -42.41 -7.15
CA VAL A 400 1.70 -41.08 -6.53
C VAL A 400 0.45 -40.96 -5.65
N PRO A 401 0.50 -40.19 -4.54
CA PRO A 401 -0.63 -39.97 -3.63
C PRO A 401 -1.70 -39.02 -4.22
N ALA A 402 -2.08 -39.22 -5.48
CA ALA A 402 -3.12 -38.49 -6.18
C ALA A 402 -3.82 -39.40 -7.20
N GLY A 403 -5.06 -39.07 -7.57
CA GLY A 403 -5.83 -39.83 -8.56
C GLY A 403 -5.99 -41.31 -8.16
N SER A 404 -5.55 -42.21 -9.05
CA SER A 404 -5.63 -43.67 -8.84
C SER A 404 -4.78 -44.18 -7.69
N GLY A 405 -3.72 -43.46 -7.29
CA GLY A 405 -2.88 -43.87 -6.16
C GLY A 405 -3.43 -43.46 -4.80
N LEU A 406 -4.41 -42.55 -4.73
CA LEU A 406 -4.92 -42.00 -3.47
C LEU A 406 -5.43 -43.09 -2.50
N GLY A 407 -6.03 -44.16 -3.02
CA GLY A 407 -6.54 -45.27 -2.23
C GLY A 407 -5.49 -45.96 -1.35
N ASN A 408 -4.24 -46.00 -1.81
CA ASN A 408 -3.13 -46.65 -1.11
C ASN A 408 -2.54 -45.80 0.03
N TYR A 409 -2.83 -44.49 0.05
CA TYR A 409 -2.28 -43.54 1.03
C TYR A 409 -3.33 -43.07 2.05
N LYS A 410 -4.61 -43.45 1.90
CA LYS A 410 -5.70 -43.11 2.85
C LYS A 410 -5.54 -43.67 4.26
N GLN A 411 -4.64 -44.63 4.47
CA GLN A 411 -4.33 -45.20 5.80
C GLN A 411 -3.21 -44.46 6.55
N PHE A 412 -2.53 -43.51 5.90
CA PHE A 412 -1.36 -42.80 6.46
C PHE A 412 -1.63 -41.31 6.76
N GLY A 413 -2.88 -40.86 6.65
CA GLY A 413 -3.30 -39.47 6.85
C GLY A 413 -4.17 -39.30 8.09
#